data_AF-A0A7W1JDJ2-F1
#
_entry.id   AF-A0A7W1JDJ2-F1
#
_cell.length_a   1.000
_cell.length_b   1.000
_cell.length_c   1.000
_cell.angle_alpha   90.00
_cell.angle_beta   90.00
_cell.angle_gamma   90.00
#
_symmetry.space_group_name_H-M   'P 1'
#
loop_
_entity.id
_entity.type
_entity.pdbx_description
1 polymer ?
#
loop_
_entity_poly.entity_id
_entity_poly.type
_entity_poly.pdbx_seq_one_letter_code
_entity_poly.pdbx_strand_id
1 'polypeptide(L)'
;MRRTLAVTLFVLALYLPVFGQTANEQQSQGQTIGNKPNPSTGASPSQTAGQTISSQGKDEQEILRLENEWEDAIAKRDKAILSRIAAEDYFNFSDTDQGRGRNREQFLTLFTPLPPDVSEKREKDEMMVRVLGDVAIVSGRVTPVPVVKGQEQEPRFRGSFTHVWVRRGGRWQLVGDQFNPTAPVMKPPVAVKVDATVLEAYVGKYGDLTVSREGENLVATAGQNKFPLTPMSDTSFFIPNIPVRVTFVRNAKGQVTHMYINENGRATEIEKGK
;
A
#
# COMPACT_ATOMS: atom_id res chain seq x y z
N MET A 1 3.08 -4.63 29.83
CA MET A 1 2.22 -3.44 29.55
C MET A 1 1.03 -3.89 28.71
N ARG A 2 -0.17 -3.92 29.28
CA ARG A 2 -1.41 -4.18 28.53
C ARG A 2 -1.77 -2.92 27.75
N ARG A 3 -1.62 -2.94 26.42
CA ARG A 3 -2.26 -1.93 25.56
C ARG A 3 -3.76 -2.21 25.59
N THR A 4 -4.57 -1.24 25.96
CA THR A 4 -6.04 -1.36 26.01
C THR A 4 -6.57 -1.56 24.58
N LEU A 5 -7.48 -2.50 24.34
CA LEU A 5 -7.95 -2.85 22.98
C LEU A 5 -8.65 -1.70 22.26
N ALA A 6 -9.21 -0.74 23.01
CA ALA A 6 -9.67 0.53 22.48
C ALA A 6 -8.57 1.25 21.68
N VAL A 7 -7.29 1.14 22.09
CA VAL A 7 -6.14 1.72 21.38
C VAL A 7 -5.93 1.04 20.02
N THR A 8 -6.24 -0.25 19.85
CA THR A 8 -6.00 -0.99 18.60
C THR A 8 -6.94 -0.53 17.48
N LEU A 9 -8.26 -0.46 17.75
CA LEU A 9 -9.22 0.11 16.79
C LEU A 9 -9.11 1.63 16.67
N PHE A 10 -8.66 2.33 17.72
CA PHE A 10 -8.44 3.79 17.71
C PHE A 10 -7.23 4.21 16.86
N VAL A 11 -6.14 3.43 16.83
CA VAL A 11 -4.99 3.70 15.95
C VAL A 11 -5.37 3.60 14.47
N LEU A 12 -6.31 2.73 14.10
CA LEU A 12 -6.82 2.61 12.72
C LEU A 12 -7.74 3.77 12.33
N ALA A 13 -8.51 4.34 13.27
CA ALA A 13 -9.36 5.51 13.02
C ALA A 13 -8.55 6.78 12.69
N LEU A 14 -7.26 6.85 13.07
CA LEU A 14 -6.35 7.94 12.69
C LEU A 14 -5.90 7.90 11.22
N TYR A 15 -6.18 6.81 10.50
CA TYR A 15 -5.88 6.65 9.07
C TYR A 15 -7.13 6.73 8.17
N LEU A 16 -8.32 6.91 8.73
CA LEU A 16 -9.50 7.25 7.95
C LEU A 16 -9.40 8.74 7.55
N PRO A 17 -9.48 9.10 6.26
CA PRO A 17 -9.60 10.50 5.90
C PRO A 17 -10.88 11.05 6.55
N VAL A 18 -10.73 12.14 7.30
CA VAL A 18 -11.84 12.98 7.76
C VAL A 18 -12.51 13.57 6.52
N PHE A 19 -13.47 12.86 5.95
CA PHE A 19 -14.35 13.43 4.92
C PHE A 19 -15.44 14.23 5.63
N GLY A 20 -15.25 15.54 5.70
CA GLY A 20 -16.27 16.41 6.28
C GLY A 20 -15.82 17.81 6.66
N GLN A 21 -14.97 18.48 5.87
CA GLN A 21 -14.95 19.94 5.82
C GLN A 21 -14.85 20.39 4.37
N THR A 22 -15.89 21.06 3.90
CA THR A 22 -15.93 21.81 2.65
C THR A 22 -14.78 22.81 2.64
N ALA A 23 -13.86 22.66 1.69
CA ALA A 23 -12.81 23.65 1.45
C ALA A 23 -13.48 24.95 0.99
N ASN A 24 -13.49 25.93 1.90
CA ASN A 24 -13.89 27.29 1.62
C ASN A 24 -12.80 27.91 0.73
N GLU A 25 -13.20 28.35 -0.47
CA GLU A 25 -12.37 29.21 -1.31
C GLU A 25 -12.06 30.51 -0.56
N GLN A 26 -10.79 30.74 -0.23
CA GLN A 26 -10.28 32.07 0.05
C GLN A 26 -9.26 32.44 -1.01
N GLN A 27 -9.73 33.22 -1.98
CA GLN A 27 -8.92 34.17 -2.73
C GLN A 27 -8.36 35.23 -1.77
N SER A 28 -7.04 35.45 -1.80
CA SER A 28 -6.41 36.70 -1.41
C SER A 28 -4.95 36.63 -1.88
N GLN A 29 -4.65 37.24 -3.03
CA GLN A 29 -4.14 38.61 -3.19
C GLN A 29 -2.60 38.63 -3.16
N GLY A 30 -2.05 39.27 -4.18
CA GLY A 30 -0.66 39.17 -4.55
C GLY A 30 0.27 40.06 -3.74
N GLN A 31 1.54 39.67 -3.76
CA GLN A 31 2.63 40.61 -3.63
C GLN A 31 3.76 40.20 -4.57
N THR A 32 3.88 41.00 -5.63
CA THR A 32 4.99 41.07 -6.54
C THR A 32 6.19 41.68 -5.82
N ILE A 33 7.30 40.93 -5.74
CA ILE A 33 8.63 41.54 -5.57
C ILE A 33 9.32 41.42 -6.91
N GLY A 34 9.43 42.57 -7.59
CA GLY A 34 10.08 42.69 -8.88
C GLY A 34 11.60 42.66 -8.74
N ASN A 35 12.25 41.85 -9.57
CA ASN A 35 13.64 42.08 -9.95
C ASN A 35 13.65 42.61 -11.39
N LYS A 36 14.09 43.86 -11.56
CA LYS A 36 14.41 44.44 -12.86
C LYS A 36 15.65 43.73 -13.45
N PRO A 37 15.73 43.61 -14.79
CA PRO A 37 16.84 42.95 -15.47
C PRO A 37 18.04 43.90 -15.65
N ASN A 38 19.26 43.36 -15.59
CA ASN A 38 20.47 44.06 -16.04
C ASN A 38 20.97 43.44 -17.36
N PRO A 39 21.57 44.22 -18.30
CA PRO A 39 21.65 43.88 -19.70
C PRO A 39 22.92 43.12 -20.10
N SER A 40 22.73 42.29 -21.13
CA SER A 40 23.66 41.86 -22.19
C SER A 40 25.03 41.29 -21.84
N THR A 41 25.20 40.01 -22.17
CA THR A 41 26.23 39.59 -23.13
C THR A 41 25.66 38.48 -24.00
N GLY A 42 25.74 38.66 -25.33
CA GLY A 42 25.13 37.77 -26.31
C GLY A 42 25.71 36.36 -26.29
N ALA A 43 24.82 35.37 -26.22
CA ALA A 43 25.06 34.03 -26.72
C ALA A 43 23.77 33.58 -27.40
N SER A 44 23.85 33.23 -28.69
CA SER A 44 22.73 32.70 -29.47
C SER A 44 22.15 31.44 -28.81
N PRO A 45 20.86 31.40 -28.41
CA PRO A 45 20.24 30.19 -27.88
C PRO A 45 19.39 29.57 -28.99
N SER A 46 19.98 28.80 -29.91
CA SER A 46 19.16 28.15 -30.95
C SER A 46 19.63 26.77 -31.41
N GLN A 47 20.51 26.08 -30.68
CA GLN A 47 20.85 24.69 -30.99
C GLN A 47 20.78 23.71 -29.81
N THR A 48 20.84 24.19 -28.56
CA THR A 48 20.85 23.30 -27.37
C THR A 48 19.45 22.85 -26.93
N ALA A 49 18.44 23.72 -27.00
CA ALA A 49 17.10 23.42 -26.46
C ALA A 49 16.39 22.24 -27.17
N GLY A 50 16.58 22.09 -28.49
CA GLY A 50 16.00 20.99 -29.26
C GLY A 50 16.67 19.63 -28.99
N GLN A 51 17.97 19.62 -28.68
CA GLN A 51 18.67 18.41 -28.25
C GLN A 51 18.30 18.01 -26.82
N THR A 52 18.17 18.98 -25.89
CA THR A 52 17.84 18.69 -24.49
C THR A 52 16.43 18.14 -24.31
N ILE A 53 15.42 18.66 -25.01
CA ILE A 53 14.04 18.15 -24.93
C ILE A 53 13.91 16.76 -25.57
N SER A 54 14.60 16.53 -26.69
CA SER A 54 14.59 15.23 -27.38
C SER A 54 15.41 14.16 -26.66
N SER A 55 16.50 14.52 -25.99
CA SER A 55 17.25 13.60 -25.13
C SER A 55 16.49 13.26 -23.85
N GLN A 56 15.85 14.26 -23.23
CA GLN A 56 15.05 14.04 -22.02
C GLN A 56 13.89 13.05 -22.29
N GLY A 57 13.16 13.19 -23.39
CA GLY A 57 12.11 12.23 -23.75
C GLY A 57 12.62 10.81 -24.03
N LYS A 58 13.83 10.67 -24.59
CA LYS A 58 14.49 9.36 -24.77
C LYS A 58 14.93 8.75 -23.45
N ASP A 59 15.47 9.57 -22.55
CA ASP A 59 15.92 9.13 -21.24
C ASP A 59 14.74 8.71 -20.36
N GLU A 60 13.63 9.45 -20.40
CA GLU A 60 12.39 9.08 -19.70
C GLU A 60 11.85 7.73 -20.20
N GLN A 61 11.87 7.49 -21.52
CA GLN A 61 11.48 6.20 -22.10
C GLN A 61 12.42 5.06 -21.71
N GLU A 62 13.73 5.30 -21.70
CA GLU A 62 14.71 4.28 -21.31
C GLU A 62 14.60 3.94 -19.82
N ILE A 63 14.41 4.93 -18.95
CA ILE A 63 14.16 4.72 -17.52
C ILE A 63 12.87 3.92 -17.32
N LEU A 64 11.78 4.27 -18.02
CA LEU A 64 10.53 3.51 -17.93
C LEU A 64 10.71 2.06 -18.42
N ARG A 65 11.51 1.84 -19.46
CA ARG A 65 11.84 0.48 -19.95
C ARG A 65 12.61 -0.31 -18.89
N LEU A 66 13.65 0.28 -18.31
CA LEU A 66 14.47 -0.34 -17.25
C LEU A 66 13.65 -0.63 -15.98
N GLU A 67 12.75 0.26 -15.62
CA GLU A 67 11.83 0.08 -14.49
C GLU A 67 10.88 -1.11 -14.72
N ASN A 68 10.30 -1.21 -15.92
CA ASN A 68 9.48 -2.37 -16.26
C ASN A 68 10.30 -3.67 -16.25
N GLU A 69 11.53 -3.62 -16.74
CA GLU A 69 12.44 -4.76 -16.73
C GLU A 69 12.83 -5.18 -15.30
N TRP A 70 13.04 -4.21 -14.40
CA TRP A 70 13.28 -4.43 -12.97
C TRP A 70 12.10 -5.16 -12.31
N GLU A 71 10.89 -4.64 -12.48
CA GLU A 71 9.68 -5.25 -11.90
C GLU A 71 9.41 -6.66 -12.46
N ASP A 72 9.60 -6.86 -13.77
CA ASP A 72 9.45 -8.17 -14.39
C ASP A 72 10.49 -9.17 -13.88
N ALA A 73 11.73 -8.72 -13.64
CA ALA A 73 12.79 -9.54 -13.06
C ALA A 73 12.49 -9.91 -11.60
N ILE A 74 11.91 -8.99 -10.81
CA ILE A 74 11.42 -9.29 -9.46
C ILE A 74 10.34 -10.38 -9.50
N ALA A 75 9.37 -10.28 -10.40
CA ALA A 75 8.29 -11.26 -10.55
C ALA A 75 8.83 -12.64 -10.95
N LYS A 76 9.79 -12.67 -11.88
CA LYS A 76 10.44 -13.90 -12.39
C LYS A 76 11.55 -14.45 -11.49
N ARG A 77 11.92 -13.73 -10.42
CA ARG A 77 13.10 -14.03 -9.59
C ARG A 77 14.41 -14.07 -10.40
N ASP A 78 14.52 -13.26 -11.46
CA ASP A 78 15.68 -13.23 -12.34
C ASP A 78 16.82 -12.43 -11.71
N LYS A 79 17.65 -13.13 -10.91
CA LYS A 79 18.81 -12.52 -10.26
C LYS A 79 19.82 -11.91 -11.24
N ALA A 80 19.93 -12.41 -12.47
CA ALA A 80 20.90 -11.92 -13.43
C ALA A 80 20.52 -10.52 -13.91
N ILE A 81 19.24 -10.31 -14.22
CA ILE A 81 18.72 -8.98 -14.60
C ILE A 81 18.78 -8.02 -13.41
N LEU A 82 18.33 -8.45 -12.22
CA LEU A 82 18.37 -7.60 -11.02
C LEU A 82 19.82 -7.17 -10.69
N SER A 83 20.76 -8.10 -10.78
CA SER A 83 22.20 -7.83 -10.62
C SER A 83 22.70 -6.82 -11.66
N ARG A 84 22.29 -6.95 -12.92
CA ARG A 84 22.72 -6.02 -13.98
C ARG A 84 22.17 -4.59 -13.79
N ILE A 85 20.95 -4.47 -13.28
CA ILE A 85 20.25 -3.18 -13.12
C ILE A 85 20.69 -2.46 -11.84
N ALA A 86 20.80 -3.18 -10.71
CA ALA A 86 21.20 -2.61 -9.44
C ALA A 86 22.68 -2.22 -9.44
N ALA A 87 22.95 -0.94 -9.17
CA ALA A 87 24.29 -0.40 -9.02
C ALA A 87 25.05 -1.11 -7.89
N GLU A 88 26.38 -1.12 -7.95
CA GLU A 88 27.24 -1.73 -6.92
C GLU A 88 26.97 -1.16 -5.52
N ASP A 89 26.73 0.15 -5.45
CA ASP A 89 26.36 0.91 -4.25
C ASP A 89 24.85 0.98 -4.00
N TYR A 90 24.05 0.11 -4.61
CA TYR A 90 22.61 0.03 -4.38
C TYR A 90 22.29 -0.19 -2.90
N PHE A 91 21.31 0.57 -2.43
CA PHE A 91 20.71 0.40 -1.12
C PHE A 91 19.20 0.61 -1.18
N ASN A 92 18.44 -0.17 -0.42
CA ASN A 92 16.99 0.02 -0.34
C ASN A 92 16.47 0.03 1.09
N PHE A 93 15.35 0.70 1.29
CA PHE A 93 14.51 0.60 2.48
C PHE A 93 13.15 0.04 2.11
N SER A 94 12.60 -0.84 2.93
CA SER A 94 11.24 -1.33 2.71
C SER A 94 10.55 -1.66 4.03
N ASP A 95 9.26 -1.32 4.16
CA ASP A 95 8.51 -1.72 5.36
C ASP A 95 8.36 -3.24 5.48
N THR A 96 8.57 -3.98 4.38
CA THR A 96 8.63 -5.45 4.41
C THR A 96 9.78 -5.99 5.27
N ASP A 97 10.81 -5.17 5.53
CA ASP A 97 11.92 -5.48 6.45
C ASP A 97 11.93 -4.65 7.74
N GLN A 98 10.81 -3.96 8.02
CA GLN A 98 10.67 -3.04 9.15
C GLN A 98 11.63 -1.83 9.05
N GLY A 99 11.99 -1.42 7.82
CA GLY A 99 12.83 -0.25 7.57
C GLY A 99 14.30 -0.44 7.93
N ARG A 100 14.77 -1.69 8.08
CA ARG A 100 16.20 -1.98 8.33
C ARG A 100 17.06 -1.66 7.13
N GLY A 101 16.49 -1.83 5.94
CA GLY A 101 17.17 -1.66 4.67
C GLY A 101 18.16 -2.77 4.33
N ARG A 102 18.56 -2.83 3.06
CA ARG A 102 19.50 -3.81 2.52
C ARG A 102 20.42 -3.19 1.50
N ASN A 103 21.67 -3.66 1.48
CA ASN A 103 22.57 -3.42 0.36
C ASN A 103 22.26 -4.37 -0.81
N ARG A 104 22.93 -4.15 -1.94
CA ARG A 104 22.79 -4.95 -3.17
C ARG A 104 22.87 -6.46 -2.95
N GLU A 105 23.91 -6.94 -2.28
CA GLU A 105 24.11 -8.38 -2.08
C GLU A 105 22.99 -8.98 -1.26
N GLN A 106 22.64 -8.33 -0.14
CA GLN A 106 21.55 -8.74 0.73
C GLN A 106 20.21 -8.76 -0.01
N PHE A 107 19.91 -7.74 -0.83
CA PHE A 107 18.71 -7.70 -1.65
C PHE A 107 18.64 -8.89 -2.62
N LEU A 108 19.73 -9.18 -3.34
CA LEU A 108 19.79 -10.28 -4.31
C LEU A 108 19.61 -11.67 -3.66
N THR A 109 19.86 -11.82 -2.35
CA THR A 109 19.58 -13.08 -1.65
C THR A 109 18.09 -13.42 -1.60
N LEU A 110 17.20 -12.42 -1.64
CA LEU A 110 15.74 -12.60 -1.52
C LEU A 110 15.12 -13.36 -2.71
N PHE A 111 15.81 -13.39 -3.86
CA PHE A 111 15.24 -13.86 -5.12
C PHE A 111 15.55 -15.33 -5.40
N THR A 112 15.25 -16.23 -4.47
CA THR A 112 15.38 -17.68 -4.72
C THR A 112 14.29 -18.17 -5.68
N PRO A 113 14.51 -19.30 -6.40
CA PRO A 113 13.48 -19.91 -7.23
C PRO A 113 12.18 -20.16 -6.46
N LEU A 114 11.04 -19.94 -7.12
CA LEU A 114 9.72 -20.27 -6.59
C LEU A 114 9.45 -21.78 -6.73
N PRO A 115 8.52 -22.35 -5.94
CA PRO A 115 7.99 -23.70 -6.20
C PRO A 115 7.46 -23.82 -7.64
N PRO A 116 7.51 -25.01 -8.28
CA PRO A 116 7.15 -25.18 -9.70
C PRO A 116 5.75 -24.68 -10.09
N ASP A 117 4.78 -24.80 -9.19
CA ASP A 117 3.39 -24.39 -9.41
C ASP A 117 3.10 -22.95 -9.00
N VAL A 118 4.13 -22.16 -8.65
CA VAL A 118 3.98 -20.81 -8.12
C VAL A 118 4.70 -19.82 -9.02
N SER A 119 3.98 -18.79 -9.45
CA SER A 119 4.55 -17.63 -10.14
C SER A 119 3.90 -16.34 -9.65
N GLU A 120 4.37 -15.20 -10.16
CA GLU A 120 3.88 -13.87 -9.79
C GLU A 120 3.71 -13.04 -11.06
N LYS A 121 2.62 -12.30 -11.14
CA LYS A 121 2.46 -11.17 -12.07
C LYS A 121 2.54 -9.87 -11.29
N ARG A 122 2.84 -8.77 -11.98
CA ARG A 122 2.87 -7.43 -11.39
C ARG A 122 2.09 -6.46 -12.26
N GLU A 123 0.98 -5.96 -11.72
CA GLU A 123 0.26 -4.85 -12.31
C GLU A 123 0.94 -3.55 -11.89
N LYS A 124 1.09 -2.61 -12.83
CA LYS A 124 1.84 -1.36 -12.65
C LYS A 124 0.96 -0.20 -13.09
N ASP A 125 0.87 0.84 -12.29
CA ASP A 125 0.08 2.03 -12.61
C ASP A 125 0.67 3.28 -11.95
N GLU A 126 0.15 4.46 -12.34
CA GLU A 126 0.57 5.76 -11.82
C GLU A 126 2.09 6.01 -11.90
N MET A 127 2.72 5.44 -12.93
CA MET A 127 4.14 5.57 -13.19
C MET A 127 4.49 7.01 -13.57
N MET A 128 5.33 7.65 -12.76
CA MET A 128 5.84 9.00 -12.97
C MET A 128 7.36 8.95 -13.06
N VAL A 129 7.91 9.37 -14.20
CA VAL A 129 9.34 9.46 -14.43
C VAL A 129 9.75 10.92 -14.48
N ARG A 130 10.82 11.28 -13.76
CA ARG A 130 11.42 12.61 -13.78
C ARG A 130 12.92 12.47 -13.99
N VAL A 131 13.41 12.95 -15.13
CA VAL A 131 14.85 12.99 -15.41
C VAL A 131 15.41 14.36 -15.05
N LEU A 132 16.48 14.36 -14.26
CA LEU A 132 17.16 15.52 -13.69
C LEU A 132 18.66 15.45 -14.05
N GLY A 133 18.97 15.53 -15.34
CA GLY A 133 20.32 15.30 -15.86
C GLY A 133 20.72 13.83 -15.79
N ASP A 134 21.78 13.53 -15.04
CA ASP A 134 22.29 12.17 -14.82
C ASP A 134 21.61 11.42 -13.67
N VAL A 135 20.55 11.99 -13.10
CA VAL A 135 19.70 11.36 -12.09
C VAL A 135 18.29 11.23 -12.65
N ALA A 136 17.62 10.11 -12.39
CA ALA A 136 16.19 9.99 -12.63
C ALA A 136 15.49 9.48 -11.37
N ILE A 137 14.30 10.02 -11.12
CA ILE A 137 13.43 9.58 -10.04
C ILE A 137 12.20 8.97 -10.70
N VAL A 138 11.90 7.73 -10.32
CA VAL A 138 10.68 7.05 -10.70
C VAL A 138 9.84 6.86 -9.46
N SER A 139 8.55 7.14 -9.55
CA SER A 139 7.59 6.75 -8.54
C SER A 139 6.39 6.13 -9.21
N GLY A 140 5.77 5.17 -8.53
CA GLY A 140 4.64 4.46 -9.10
C GLY A 140 4.00 3.54 -8.10
N ARG A 141 3.07 2.75 -8.59
CA ARG A 141 2.43 1.70 -7.80
C ARG A 141 2.56 0.36 -8.50
N VAL A 142 2.69 -0.66 -7.67
CA VAL A 142 2.76 -2.05 -8.11
C VAL A 142 1.82 -2.91 -7.27
N THR A 143 1.06 -3.79 -7.93
CA THR A 143 0.23 -4.80 -7.28
C THR A 143 0.78 -6.18 -7.66
N PRO A 144 1.48 -6.88 -6.75
CA PRO A 144 1.90 -8.25 -6.98
C PRO A 144 0.70 -9.20 -6.92
N VAL A 145 0.49 -9.96 -7.98
CA VAL A 145 -0.58 -10.94 -8.13
C VAL A 145 0.03 -12.35 -8.12
N PRO A 146 -0.10 -13.12 -7.02
CA PRO A 146 0.39 -14.48 -6.99
C PRO A 146 -0.41 -15.36 -7.94
N VAL A 147 0.25 -16.32 -8.58
CA VAL A 147 -0.38 -17.34 -9.41
C VAL A 147 0.00 -18.71 -8.86
N VAL A 148 -0.99 -19.53 -8.54
CA VAL A 148 -0.81 -20.88 -8.00
C VAL A 148 -1.53 -21.87 -8.89
N LYS A 149 -0.81 -22.88 -9.40
CA LYS A 149 -1.33 -23.88 -10.35
C LYS A 149 -2.03 -23.24 -11.56
N GLY A 150 -1.45 -22.15 -12.07
CA GLY A 150 -1.99 -21.40 -13.21
C GLY A 150 -3.19 -20.50 -12.89
N GLN A 151 -3.65 -20.45 -11.64
CA GLN A 151 -4.76 -19.59 -11.21
C GLN A 151 -4.25 -18.37 -10.45
N GLU A 152 -4.67 -17.18 -10.88
CA GLU A 152 -4.43 -15.94 -10.14
C GLU A 152 -5.10 -16.00 -8.78
N GLN A 153 -4.36 -15.54 -7.76
CA GLN A 153 -4.81 -15.41 -6.39
C GLN A 153 -5.02 -13.94 -6.08
N GLU A 154 -5.86 -13.67 -5.09
CA GLU A 154 -6.06 -12.31 -4.59
C GLU A 154 -4.71 -11.69 -4.16
N PRO A 155 -4.39 -10.46 -4.63
CA PRO A 155 -3.17 -9.76 -4.25
C PRO A 155 -3.08 -9.59 -2.72
N ARG A 156 -1.88 -9.81 -2.19
CA ARG A 156 -1.64 -9.68 -0.73
C ARG A 156 -1.45 -8.25 -0.28
N PHE A 157 -1.08 -7.36 -1.19
CA PHE A 157 -0.88 -5.93 -0.97
C PHE A 157 -0.81 -5.23 -2.32
N ARG A 158 -1.01 -3.92 -2.32
CA ARG A 158 -0.49 -3.02 -3.36
C ARG A 158 0.66 -2.23 -2.73
N GLY A 159 1.64 -1.77 -3.48
CA GLY A 159 2.69 -0.93 -2.92
C GLY A 159 2.92 0.31 -3.76
N SER A 160 3.31 1.38 -3.09
CA SER A 160 3.93 2.54 -3.73
C SER A 160 5.43 2.44 -3.61
N PHE A 161 6.15 2.85 -4.64
CA PHE A 161 7.60 2.90 -4.61
C PHE A 161 8.15 4.24 -5.08
N THR A 162 9.38 4.52 -4.66
CA THR A 162 10.23 5.54 -5.25
C THR A 162 11.61 4.95 -5.52
N HIS A 163 12.02 4.99 -6.78
CA HIS A 163 13.31 4.51 -7.25
C HIS A 163 14.18 5.69 -7.70
N VAL A 164 15.46 5.63 -7.35
CA VAL A 164 16.47 6.60 -7.76
C VAL A 164 17.46 5.91 -8.68
N TRP A 165 17.60 6.46 -9.87
CA TRP A 165 18.48 5.97 -10.93
C TRP A 165 19.60 6.99 -11.17
N VAL A 166 20.81 6.50 -11.44
CA VAL A 166 21.96 7.35 -11.78
C VAL A 166 22.60 6.84 -13.07
N ARG A 167 22.95 7.75 -13.98
CA ARG A 167 23.67 7.44 -15.21
C ARG A 167 25.17 7.49 -14.95
N ARG A 168 25.86 6.37 -15.17
CA ARG A 168 27.32 6.25 -15.00
C ARG A 168 27.92 5.55 -16.22
N GLY A 169 28.94 6.15 -16.82
CA GLY A 169 29.56 5.61 -18.04
C GLY A 169 28.55 5.41 -19.17
N GLY A 170 27.57 6.31 -19.31
CA GLY A 170 26.52 6.23 -20.32
C GLY A 170 25.42 5.20 -20.07
N ARG A 171 25.39 4.53 -18.90
CA ARG A 171 24.36 3.55 -18.54
C ARG A 171 23.61 3.95 -17.28
N TRP A 172 22.29 3.81 -17.30
CA TRP A 172 21.45 3.98 -16.12
C TRP A 172 21.56 2.76 -15.20
N GLN A 173 21.64 3.02 -13.89
CA GLN A 173 21.69 2.00 -12.84
C GLN A 173 20.79 2.43 -11.69
N LEU A 174 20.08 1.48 -11.10
CA LEU A 174 19.25 1.73 -9.92
C LEU A 174 20.16 1.80 -8.69
N VAL A 175 20.19 2.94 -8.00
CA VAL A 175 21.03 3.14 -6.81
C VAL A 175 20.23 3.13 -5.51
N GLY A 176 18.93 3.45 -5.59
CA GLY A 176 18.08 3.59 -4.41
C GLY A 176 16.67 3.10 -4.68
N ASP A 177 16.10 2.38 -3.71
CA ASP A 177 14.71 1.92 -3.74
C ASP A 177 14.06 2.14 -2.37
N GLN A 178 12.87 2.73 -2.38
CA GLN A 178 11.96 2.72 -1.24
C GLN A 178 10.64 2.07 -1.65
N PHE A 179 10.27 0.99 -0.96
CA PHE A 179 9.01 0.28 -1.20
C PHE A 179 8.13 0.26 0.06
N ASN A 180 6.94 0.87 -0.06
CA ASN A 180 5.94 0.94 0.99
C ASN A 180 4.71 0.09 0.60
N PRO A 181 4.55 -1.13 1.14
CA PRO A 181 3.34 -1.92 0.96
C PRO A 181 2.16 -1.22 1.63
N THR A 182 1.15 -0.91 0.84
CA THR A 182 -0.19 -0.57 1.32
C THR A 182 -0.99 -1.87 1.47
N ALA A 183 -1.85 -1.96 2.49
CA ALA A 183 -2.75 -3.11 2.64
C ALA A 183 -3.45 -3.40 1.29
N PRO A 184 -3.71 -4.67 0.96
CA PRO A 184 -4.35 -5.00 -0.31
C PRO A 184 -5.61 -4.16 -0.43
N VAL A 185 -5.92 -3.72 -1.65
CA VAL A 185 -7.32 -3.46 -1.99
C VAL A 185 -7.98 -4.83 -1.95
N MET A 186 -8.23 -5.34 -0.74
CA MET A 186 -9.10 -6.48 -0.55
C MET A 186 -10.34 -6.08 -1.31
N LYS A 187 -10.74 -6.86 -2.33
CA LYS A 187 -12.15 -6.83 -2.71
C LYS A 187 -12.90 -6.92 -1.38
N PRO A 188 -13.68 -5.89 -1.00
CA PRO A 188 -14.46 -5.99 0.22
C PRO A 188 -15.21 -7.30 0.12
N PRO A 189 -15.21 -8.15 1.16
CA PRO A 189 -16.02 -9.35 1.14
C PRO A 189 -17.41 -8.99 0.66
N VAL A 190 -17.96 -9.80 -0.23
CA VAL A 190 -19.32 -9.56 -0.68
C VAL A 190 -20.22 -9.68 0.54
N ALA A 191 -20.96 -8.62 0.83
CA ALA A 191 -21.90 -8.62 1.93
C ALA A 191 -22.93 -9.74 1.70
N VAL A 192 -23.17 -10.56 2.71
CA VAL A 192 -24.22 -11.59 2.67
C VAL A 192 -25.39 -11.14 3.53
N LYS A 193 -26.62 -11.44 3.11
CA LYS A 193 -27.78 -11.19 3.96
C LYS A 193 -27.82 -12.22 5.08
N VAL A 194 -27.81 -11.78 6.33
CA VAL A 194 -27.93 -12.62 7.52
C VAL A 194 -29.25 -12.33 8.21
N ASP A 195 -29.90 -13.38 8.74
CA ASP A 195 -31.17 -13.25 9.44
C ASP A 195 -31.03 -12.35 10.69
N ALA A 196 -32.07 -11.54 10.94
CA ALA A 196 -32.11 -10.63 12.06
C ALA A 196 -31.86 -11.33 13.42
N THR A 197 -32.43 -12.51 13.63
CA THR A 197 -32.29 -13.27 14.88
C THR A 197 -30.86 -13.75 15.11
N VAL A 198 -30.12 -14.05 14.03
CA VAL A 198 -28.71 -14.40 14.09
C VAL A 198 -27.89 -13.19 14.53
N LEU A 199 -28.17 -12.00 13.96
CA LEU A 199 -27.51 -10.75 14.35
C LEU A 199 -27.79 -10.36 15.80
N GLU A 200 -29.04 -10.48 16.26
CA GLU A 200 -29.43 -10.17 17.64
C GLU A 200 -28.65 -11.02 18.66
N ALA A 201 -28.32 -12.27 18.34
CA ALA A 201 -27.54 -13.12 19.22
C ALA A 201 -26.12 -12.58 19.49
N TYR A 202 -25.57 -11.75 18.58
CA TYR A 202 -24.24 -11.16 18.71
C TYR A 202 -24.25 -9.83 19.46
N VAL A 203 -25.40 -9.20 19.68
CA VAL A 203 -25.51 -7.97 20.47
C VAL A 203 -25.04 -8.21 21.91
N GLY A 204 -24.28 -7.26 22.45
CA GLY A 204 -23.76 -7.33 23.81
C GLY A 204 -22.45 -6.58 24.01
N LYS A 205 -21.90 -6.68 25.22
CA LYS A 205 -20.58 -6.12 25.55
C LYS A 205 -19.49 -7.17 25.34
N TYR A 206 -18.35 -6.76 24.83
CA TYR A 206 -17.17 -7.60 24.60
C TYR A 206 -15.93 -6.83 25.06
N GLY A 207 -15.48 -7.09 26.29
CA GLY A 207 -14.50 -6.22 26.95
C GLY A 207 -14.97 -4.77 26.98
N ASP A 208 -14.18 -3.86 26.39
CA ASP A 208 -14.50 -2.42 26.27
C ASP A 208 -15.40 -2.07 25.07
N LEU A 209 -15.74 -3.06 24.23
CA LEU A 209 -16.56 -2.87 23.04
C LEU A 209 -18.03 -3.13 23.34
N THR A 210 -18.91 -2.35 22.71
CA THR A 210 -20.35 -2.65 22.68
C THR A 210 -20.75 -2.95 21.24
N VAL A 211 -21.26 -4.15 20.99
CA VAL A 211 -21.83 -4.54 19.70
C VAL A 211 -23.33 -4.32 19.77
N SER A 212 -23.86 -3.48 18.88
CA SER A 212 -25.29 -3.20 18.71
C SER A 212 -25.73 -3.51 17.29
N ARG A 213 -27.03 -3.70 17.08
CA ARG A 213 -27.60 -3.81 15.74
C ARG A 213 -28.07 -2.45 15.24
N GLU A 214 -27.72 -2.11 14.00
CA GLU A 214 -28.23 -0.93 13.30
C GLU A 214 -28.68 -1.36 11.89
N GLY A 215 -29.99 -1.51 11.70
CA GLY A 215 -30.57 -1.99 10.44
C GLY A 215 -30.22 -3.46 10.12
N GLU A 216 -29.59 -3.67 8.96
CA GLU A 216 -29.12 -4.99 8.48
C GLU A 216 -27.69 -5.33 8.92
N ASN A 217 -27.00 -4.43 9.63
CA ASN A 217 -25.62 -4.63 10.07
C ASN A 217 -25.52 -4.62 11.60
N LEU A 218 -24.38 -5.13 12.09
CA LEU A 218 -23.93 -4.86 13.45
C LEU A 218 -23.01 -3.63 13.45
N VAL A 219 -22.90 -2.96 14.59
CA VAL A 219 -21.99 -1.84 14.82
C VAL A 219 -21.24 -2.11 16.11
N ALA A 220 -19.90 -2.14 16.03
CA ALA A 220 -19.06 -2.15 17.21
C ALA A 220 -18.74 -0.72 17.64
N THR A 221 -19.01 -0.40 18.90
CA THR A 221 -18.72 0.90 19.50
C THR A 221 -17.54 0.77 20.47
N ALA A 222 -16.53 1.62 20.29
CA ALA A 222 -15.35 1.72 21.15
C ALA A 222 -15.17 3.19 21.57
N GLY A 223 -15.52 3.53 22.81
CA GLY A 223 -15.57 4.93 23.24
C GLY A 223 -16.57 5.73 22.40
N GLN A 224 -16.10 6.77 21.69
CA GLN A 224 -16.93 7.58 20.78
C GLN A 224 -16.95 7.05 19.33
N ASN A 225 -16.10 6.08 19.00
CA ASN A 225 -15.97 5.58 17.63
C ASN A 225 -16.95 4.43 17.36
N LYS A 226 -17.54 4.42 16.17
CA LYS A 226 -18.43 3.36 15.67
C LYS A 226 -17.83 2.71 14.43
N PHE A 227 -17.86 1.39 14.39
CA PHE A 227 -17.36 0.60 13.28
C PHE A 227 -18.47 -0.31 12.74
N PRO A 228 -18.91 -0.13 11.49
CA PRO A 228 -19.90 -1.02 10.89
C PRO A 228 -19.28 -2.40 10.66
N LEU A 229 -19.95 -3.43 11.16
CA LEU A 229 -19.63 -4.83 10.97
C LEU A 229 -20.58 -5.40 9.91
N THR A 230 -20.10 -5.47 8.68
CA THR A 230 -20.85 -5.99 7.54
C THR A 230 -20.71 -7.52 7.49
N PRO A 231 -21.81 -8.28 7.40
CA PRO A 231 -21.78 -9.74 7.37
C PRO A 231 -21.13 -10.30 6.10
N MET A 232 -20.29 -11.32 6.27
CA MET A 232 -19.78 -12.17 5.18
C MET A 232 -20.23 -13.64 5.31
N SER A 233 -20.68 -14.02 6.50
CA SER A 233 -21.35 -15.28 6.82
C SER A 233 -22.21 -15.08 8.06
N ASP A 234 -22.89 -16.13 8.52
CA ASP A 234 -23.64 -16.09 9.78
C ASP A 234 -22.78 -15.77 11.01
N THR A 235 -21.46 -15.96 10.96
CA THR A 235 -20.57 -15.80 12.12
C THR A 235 -19.41 -14.83 11.88
N SER A 236 -19.09 -14.52 10.63
CA SER A 236 -17.94 -13.66 10.28
C SER A 236 -18.41 -12.36 9.63
N PHE A 237 -17.70 -11.28 9.97
CA PHE A 237 -17.99 -9.91 9.60
C PHE A 237 -16.70 -9.18 9.21
N PHE A 238 -16.84 -8.14 8.40
CA PHE A 238 -15.74 -7.24 8.05
C PHE A 238 -16.13 -5.79 8.31
N ILE A 239 -15.12 -4.94 8.46
CA ILE A 239 -15.30 -3.49 8.48
C ILE A 239 -14.90 -2.97 7.09
N PRO A 240 -15.77 -2.23 6.38
CA PRO A 240 -15.45 -1.66 5.07
C PRO A 240 -14.17 -0.81 5.11
N ASN A 241 -13.35 -0.94 4.07
CA ASN A 241 -12.12 -0.16 3.84
C ASN A 241 -10.98 -0.36 4.86
N ILE A 242 -11.08 -1.31 5.80
CA ILE A 242 -9.97 -1.68 6.69
C ILE A 242 -9.77 -3.20 6.73
N PRO A 243 -8.52 -3.69 6.86
CA PRO A 243 -8.19 -5.12 6.82
C PRO A 243 -8.46 -5.82 8.16
N VAL A 244 -9.68 -5.66 8.69
CA VAL A 244 -10.14 -6.24 9.97
C VAL A 244 -11.24 -7.26 9.71
N ARG A 245 -11.17 -8.39 10.41
CA ARG A 245 -12.21 -9.42 10.46
C ARG A 245 -12.68 -9.61 11.89
N VAL A 246 -13.98 -9.76 12.04
CA VAL A 246 -14.61 -10.10 13.33
C VAL A 246 -15.35 -11.42 13.17
N THR A 247 -15.05 -12.41 14.01
CA THR A 247 -15.73 -13.71 13.99
C THR A 247 -16.32 -14.00 15.36
N PHE A 248 -17.63 -14.20 15.44
CA PHE A 248 -18.32 -14.59 16.66
C PHE A 248 -18.30 -16.11 16.83
N VAL A 249 -18.08 -16.55 18.06
CA VAL A 249 -17.98 -17.97 18.40
C VAL A 249 -19.11 -18.36 19.34
N ARG A 250 -19.71 -19.51 19.07
CA ARG A 250 -20.75 -20.12 19.88
C ARG A 250 -20.22 -21.38 20.56
N ASN A 251 -20.65 -21.62 21.79
CA ASN A 251 -20.39 -22.89 22.47
C ASN A 251 -21.32 -24.01 21.94
N ALA A 252 -21.14 -25.23 22.45
CA ALA A 252 -21.97 -26.39 22.10
C ALA A 252 -23.47 -26.22 22.41
N LYS A 253 -23.85 -25.24 23.23
CA LYS A 253 -25.26 -24.90 23.54
C LYS A 253 -25.81 -23.81 22.62
N GLY A 254 -25.06 -23.40 21.60
CA GLY A 254 -25.43 -22.34 20.65
C GLY A 254 -25.30 -20.91 21.20
N GLN A 255 -24.79 -20.74 22.43
CA GLN A 255 -24.64 -19.43 23.06
C GLN A 255 -23.34 -18.76 22.59
N VAL A 256 -23.40 -17.48 22.25
CA VAL A 256 -22.23 -16.70 21.87
C VAL A 256 -21.35 -16.46 23.10
N THR A 257 -20.11 -16.91 23.05
CA THR A 257 -19.16 -16.82 24.18
C THR A 257 -18.15 -15.71 24.02
N HIS A 258 -17.58 -15.56 22.82
CA HIS A 258 -16.54 -14.57 22.54
C HIS A 258 -16.57 -14.19 21.06
N MET A 259 -15.76 -13.20 20.71
CA MET A 259 -15.41 -12.91 19.33
C MET A 259 -13.89 -12.85 19.14
N TYR A 260 -13.43 -13.17 17.94
CA TYR A 260 -12.07 -12.91 17.50
C TYR A 260 -12.05 -11.64 16.64
N ILE A 261 -11.14 -10.73 16.93
CA ILE A 261 -10.73 -9.67 16.00
C ILE A 261 -9.41 -10.09 15.37
N ASN A 262 -9.40 -10.30 14.06
CA ASN A 262 -8.20 -10.59 13.29
C ASN A 262 -7.77 -9.35 12.50
N GLU A 263 -6.57 -8.86 12.80
CA GLU A 263 -5.94 -7.72 12.16
C GLU A 263 -4.60 -8.18 11.59
N ASN A 264 -4.41 -8.03 10.28
CA ASN A 264 -3.16 -8.40 9.59
C ASN A 264 -2.65 -9.81 9.94
N GLY A 265 -3.55 -10.77 10.13
CA GLY A 265 -3.23 -12.17 10.44
C GLY A 265 -3.03 -12.47 11.94
N ARG A 266 -3.15 -11.48 12.83
CA ARG A 266 -3.10 -11.66 14.28
C ARG A 266 -4.50 -11.63 14.87
N ALA A 267 -4.93 -12.75 15.46
CA ALA A 267 -6.20 -12.86 16.15
C ALA A 267 -6.09 -12.45 17.64
N THR A 268 -7.07 -11.70 18.11
CA THR A 268 -7.26 -11.37 19.53
C THR A 268 -8.65 -11.85 19.97
N GLU A 269 -8.70 -12.65 21.02
CA GLU A 269 -9.95 -13.13 21.61
C GLU A 269 -10.54 -12.11 22.58
N ILE A 270 -11.86 -11.91 22.52
CA ILE A 270 -12.59 -11.00 23.40
C ILE A 270 -13.86 -11.68 23.89
N GLU A 271 -13.89 -11.97 25.19
CA GLU A 271 -15.03 -12.58 25.88
C GLU A 271 -16.27 -11.69 25.83
N LYS A 272 -17.42 -12.32 25.63
CA LYS A 272 -18.72 -11.67 25.78
C LYS A 272 -18.98 -11.47 27.27
N GLY A 273 -19.28 -10.23 27.64
CA GLY A 273 -19.73 -9.87 28.98
C GLY A 273 -21.04 -10.57 29.33
N LYS A 274 -21.23 -10.83 30.63
CA LYS A 274 -22.49 -11.32 31.18
C LYS A 274 -23.61 -10.30 31.01
#